data_AF-Q5C2E5-F1
#
_entry.id   AF-Q5C2E5-F1
#
_cell.length_a   1.000
_cell.length_b   1.000
_cell.length_c   1.000
_cell.angle_alpha   90.00
_cell.angle_beta   90.00
_cell.angle_gamma   90.00
#
_symmetry.space_group_name_H-M   'P 1'
#
loop_
_entity.id
_entity.type
_entity.pdbx_description
1 polymer ?
#
loop_
_entity_poly.entity_id
_entity_poly.type
_entity_poly.pdbx_seq_one_letter_code
_entity_poly.pdbx_strand_id
1 'polypeptide(L)'
;MLLNSTNLEAYLRSRLRQTPDDASLRCLLWRQLERRGARLEAAQVLEHLAVTPCHQLTLEDRLDFAARAIVSLKALPTAQQDLDYLKDLESRLELAQLQQMLANELKQYKKQLTYQNAQHVKRVSSSPASSSPSQHHSSLTTTTLDDIGEALEQLTHGPLLSVTEMFANYADRFGLHES
;
A
#
# COMPACT_ATOMS: atom_id res chain seq x y z
N MET A 1 -20.19 -25.34 5.05
CA MET A 1 -20.39 -26.14 3.81
C MET A 1 -19.05 -26.24 3.08
N LEU A 2 -18.53 -27.46 2.94
CA LEU A 2 -17.21 -27.74 2.35
C LEU A 2 -17.31 -27.80 0.82
N LEU A 3 -17.05 -26.68 0.15
CA LEU A 3 -16.79 -26.67 -1.29
C LEU A 3 -15.34 -27.15 -1.53
N ASN A 4 -15.12 -28.45 -1.40
CA ASN A 4 -13.85 -29.11 -1.70
C ASN A 4 -13.92 -29.81 -3.08
N SER A 5 -14.56 -29.18 -4.07
CA SER A 5 -14.65 -29.74 -5.41
C SER A 5 -13.51 -29.22 -6.29
N THR A 6 -12.84 -30.11 -7.00
CA THR A 6 -11.89 -29.77 -8.09
C THR A 6 -12.53 -28.84 -9.13
N ASN A 7 -13.84 -28.95 -9.32
CA ASN A 7 -14.66 -28.09 -10.17
C ASN A 7 -14.64 -26.61 -9.74
N LEU A 8 -14.57 -26.32 -8.42
CA LEU A 8 -14.48 -24.94 -7.95
C LEU A 8 -13.16 -24.29 -8.36
N GLU A 9 -12.03 -25.01 -8.18
CA GLU A 9 -10.71 -24.49 -8.53
C GLU A 9 -10.60 -24.22 -10.04
N ALA A 10 -11.11 -25.15 -10.87
CA ALA A 10 -11.18 -24.98 -12.32
C ALA A 10 -12.06 -23.78 -12.72
N TYR A 11 -13.21 -23.63 -12.08
CA TYR A 11 -14.09 -22.49 -12.28
C TYR A 11 -13.41 -21.16 -11.92
N LEU A 12 -12.77 -21.08 -10.75
CA LEU A 12 -12.06 -19.88 -10.29
C LEU A 12 -10.93 -19.50 -11.24
N ARG A 13 -10.10 -20.47 -11.67
CA ARG A 13 -9.06 -20.21 -12.69
C ARG A 13 -9.63 -19.83 -14.04
N SER A 14 -10.78 -20.38 -14.43
CA SER A 14 -11.45 -19.98 -15.68
C SER A 14 -11.98 -18.55 -15.61
N ARG A 15 -12.55 -18.14 -14.46
CA ARG A 15 -13.02 -16.77 -14.25
C ARG A 15 -11.89 -15.77 -14.15
N LEU A 16 -10.83 -16.08 -13.41
CA LEU A 16 -9.65 -15.22 -13.31
C LEU A 16 -8.90 -15.02 -14.65
N ARG A 17 -9.10 -15.90 -15.64
CA ARG A 17 -8.63 -15.64 -17.02
C ARG A 17 -9.42 -14.55 -17.74
N GLN A 18 -10.68 -14.32 -17.35
CA GLN A 18 -11.54 -13.27 -17.89
C GLN A 18 -11.42 -11.98 -17.07
N THR A 19 -11.24 -12.11 -15.75
CA THR A 19 -11.14 -11.00 -14.79
C THR A 19 -9.88 -11.16 -13.96
N PRO A 20 -8.68 -10.93 -14.55
CA PRO A 20 -7.41 -11.15 -13.86
C PRO A 20 -7.24 -10.24 -12.65
N ASP A 21 -7.88 -9.07 -12.58
CA ASP A 21 -7.68 -8.16 -11.45
C ASP A 21 -8.73 -8.33 -10.33
N ASP A 22 -9.56 -9.38 -10.40
CA ASP A 22 -10.58 -9.67 -9.38
C ASP A 22 -9.92 -10.26 -8.11
N ALA A 23 -9.63 -9.37 -7.15
CA ALA A 23 -9.04 -9.72 -5.87
C ALA A 23 -9.92 -10.68 -5.06
N SER A 24 -11.25 -10.56 -5.14
CA SER A 24 -12.17 -11.41 -4.40
C SER A 24 -12.12 -12.87 -4.89
N LEU A 25 -12.17 -13.07 -6.21
CA LEU A 25 -12.02 -14.40 -6.81
C LEU A 25 -10.64 -15.00 -6.54
N ARG A 26 -9.60 -14.16 -6.55
CA ARG A 26 -8.24 -14.60 -6.25
C ARG A 26 -8.06 -15.02 -4.79
N CYS A 27 -8.65 -14.28 -3.85
CA CYS A 27 -8.73 -14.68 -2.43
C CYS A 27 -9.44 -16.03 -2.25
N LEU A 28 -10.53 -16.28 -2.98
CA LEU A 28 -11.21 -17.58 -2.96
C LEU A 28 -10.31 -18.71 -3.49
N LEU A 29 -9.56 -18.45 -4.57
CA LEU A 29 -8.61 -19.41 -5.13
C LEU A 29 -7.50 -19.76 -4.15
N TRP A 30 -6.87 -18.74 -3.53
CA TRP A 30 -5.85 -18.94 -2.51
C TRP A 30 -6.35 -19.83 -1.36
N ARG A 31 -7.52 -19.52 -0.78
CA ARG A 31 -8.13 -20.33 0.31
C ARG A 31 -8.45 -21.76 -0.11
N GLN A 32 -8.71 -22.00 -1.39
CA GLN A 32 -8.91 -23.35 -1.93
C GLN A 32 -7.58 -24.11 -2.03
N LEU A 33 -6.53 -23.45 -2.51
CA LEU A 33 -5.19 -24.02 -2.65
C LEU A 33 -4.57 -24.36 -1.29
N GLU A 34 -4.72 -23.49 -0.30
CA GLU A 34 -4.30 -23.77 1.08
C GLU A 34 -4.99 -25.01 1.65
N ARG A 35 -6.30 -25.13 1.47
CA ARG A 35 -7.07 -26.30 1.91
C ARG A 35 -6.59 -27.61 1.26
N ARG A 36 -6.09 -27.55 0.02
CA ARG A 36 -5.49 -28.69 -0.68
C ARG A 36 -4.03 -28.97 -0.26
N GLY A 37 -3.41 -28.06 0.49
CA GLY A 37 -1.98 -28.13 0.81
C GLY A 37 -1.06 -27.73 -0.35
N ALA A 38 -1.60 -27.11 -1.40
CA ALA A 38 -0.84 -26.64 -2.56
C ALA A 38 -0.12 -25.31 -2.24
N ARG A 39 0.85 -25.37 -1.32
CA ARG A 39 1.49 -24.17 -0.73
C ARG A 39 2.21 -23.29 -1.74
N LEU A 40 2.91 -23.88 -2.73
CA LEU A 40 3.61 -23.11 -3.76
C LEU A 40 2.62 -22.30 -4.62
N GLU A 41 1.56 -22.94 -5.09
CA GLU A 41 0.52 -22.28 -5.87
C GLU A 41 -0.21 -21.21 -5.03
N ALA A 42 -0.47 -21.50 -3.75
CA ALA A 42 -1.04 -20.53 -2.82
C ALA A 42 -0.12 -19.29 -2.66
N ALA A 43 1.20 -19.50 -2.51
CA ALA A 43 2.18 -18.42 -2.41
C ALA A 43 2.21 -17.56 -3.67
N GLN A 44 2.14 -18.15 -4.86
CA GLN A 44 2.08 -17.42 -6.14
C GLN A 44 0.80 -16.58 -6.27
N VAL A 45 -0.34 -17.12 -5.81
CA VAL A 45 -1.60 -16.38 -5.80
C VAL A 45 -1.53 -15.19 -4.82
N LEU A 46 -0.92 -15.39 -3.66
CA LEU A 46 -0.71 -14.34 -2.66
C LEU A 46 0.26 -13.26 -3.15
N GLU A 47 1.37 -13.64 -3.79
CA GLU A 47 2.28 -12.70 -4.45
C GLU A 47 1.52 -11.80 -5.42
N HIS A 48 0.70 -12.40 -6.28
CA HIS A 48 -0.08 -11.64 -7.24
C HIS A 48 -1.04 -10.65 -6.56
N LEU A 49 -1.69 -11.03 -5.45
CA LEU A 49 -2.50 -10.11 -4.63
C LEU A 49 -1.68 -8.97 -4.05
N ALA A 50 -0.44 -9.24 -3.63
CA ALA A 50 0.44 -8.24 -3.05
C ALA A 50 0.94 -7.20 -4.07
N VAL A 51 1.19 -7.60 -5.33
CA VAL A 51 1.79 -6.72 -6.35
C VAL A 51 0.79 -6.05 -7.29
N THR A 52 -0.39 -6.63 -7.50
CA THR A 52 -1.34 -6.15 -8.51
C THR A 52 -2.08 -4.92 -8.02
N PRO A 53 -2.00 -3.76 -8.70
CA PRO A 53 -2.72 -2.56 -8.28
C PRO A 53 -4.22 -2.81 -8.29
N CYS A 54 -4.88 -2.59 -7.16
CA CYS A 54 -6.30 -2.84 -7.02
C CYS A 54 -6.88 -1.86 -6.02
N HIS A 55 -7.87 -1.07 -6.44
CA HIS A 55 -8.56 -0.12 -5.57
C HIS A 55 -9.29 -0.80 -4.40
N GLN A 56 -9.57 -2.10 -4.50
CA GLN A 56 -10.21 -2.88 -3.43
C GLN A 56 -9.24 -3.31 -2.33
N LEU A 57 -7.93 -3.25 -2.60
CA LEU A 57 -6.89 -3.68 -1.66
C LEU A 57 -6.12 -2.46 -1.18
N THR A 58 -5.84 -2.42 0.11
CA THR A 58 -4.95 -1.44 0.73
C THR A 58 -3.51 -1.96 0.73
N LEU A 59 -2.56 -1.06 0.99
CA LEU A 59 -1.17 -1.42 1.23
C LEU A 59 -1.03 -2.41 2.41
N GLU A 60 -1.88 -2.27 3.44
CA GLU A 60 -1.93 -3.18 4.58
C GLU A 60 -2.35 -4.59 4.16
N ASP A 61 -3.41 -4.73 3.35
CA ASP A 61 -3.82 -6.04 2.80
C ASP A 61 -2.68 -6.70 2.00
N ARG A 62 -1.94 -5.90 1.23
CA ARG A 62 -0.84 -6.36 0.37
C ARG A 62 0.38 -6.80 1.17
N LEU A 63 0.70 -6.09 2.25
CA LEU A 63 1.71 -6.50 3.23
C LEU A 63 1.34 -7.87 3.84
N ASP A 64 0.08 -8.03 4.24
CA ASP A 64 -0.44 -9.27 4.78
C ASP A 64 -0.33 -10.43 3.78
N PHE A 65 -0.67 -10.20 2.51
CA PHE A 65 -0.53 -11.21 1.47
C PHE A 65 0.92 -11.58 1.20
N ALA A 66 1.84 -10.59 1.11
CA ALA A 66 3.26 -10.84 0.91
C ALA A 66 3.86 -11.66 2.09
N ALA A 67 3.54 -11.29 3.33
CA ALA A 67 3.96 -12.03 4.51
C ALA A 67 3.44 -13.48 4.50
N ARG A 68 2.18 -13.69 4.14
CA ARG A 68 1.59 -15.04 4.01
C ARG A 68 2.24 -15.85 2.89
N ALA A 69 2.64 -15.21 1.78
CA ALA A 69 3.33 -15.89 0.68
C ALA A 69 4.68 -16.44 1.15
N ILE A 70 5.44 -15.61 1.87
CA ILE A 70 6.73 -15.98 2.49
C ILE A 70 6.55 -17.14 3.45
N VAL A 71 5.56 -17.06 4.36
CA VAL A 71 5.27 -18.15 5.32
C VAL A 71 4.89 -19.44 4.60
N SER A 72 4.06 -19.36 3.56
CA SER A 72 3.63 -20.51 2.77
C SER A 72 4.81 -21.20 2.07
N LEU A 73 5.75 -20.42 1.55
CA LEU A 73 6.95 -20.92 0.89
C LEU A 73 7.94 -21.53 1.89
N LYS A 74 8.18 -20.86 3.03
CA LYS A 74 9.03 -21.37 4.12
C LYS A 74 8.49 -22.66 4.75
N ALA A 75 7.19 -22.91 4.65
CA ALA A 75 6.56 -24.14 5.12
C ALA A 75 6.68 -25.33 4.14
N LEU A 76 7.23 -25.13 2.93
CA LEU A 76 7.58 -26.23 2.03
C LEU A 76 8.82 -26.99 2.54
N PRO A 77 8.98 -28.28 2.20
CA PRO A 77 10.25 -28.98 2.35
C PRO A 77 11.39 -28.21 1.67
N THR A 78 12.58 -28.17 2.29
CA THR A 78 13.74 -27.40 1.78
C THR A 78 14.10 -27.74 0.33
N ALA A 79 13.93 -29.00 -0.10
CA ALA A 79 14.17 -29.43 -1.48
C ALA A 79 13.20 -28.82 -2.51
N GLN A 80 12.08 -28.24 -2.07
CA GLN A 80 11.07 -27.59 -2.90
C GLN A 80 11.06 -26.07 -2.73
N GLN A 81 11.92 -25.52 -1.86
CA GLN A 81 12.02 -24.07 -1.67
C GLN A 81 12.88 -23.47 -2.77
N ASP A 82 12.28 -22.63 -3.58
CA ASP A 82 13.01 -21.73 -4.47
C ASP A 82 13.51 -20.53 -3.65
N LEU A 83 14.82 -20.52 -3.37
CA LEU A 83 15.44 -19.51 -2.50
C LEU A 83 15.53 -18.14 -3.16
N ASP A 84 15.63 -18.07 -4.48
CA ASP A 84 15.68 -16.79 -5.19
C ASP A 84 14.28 -16.17 -5.23
N TYR A 85 13.26 -16.99 -5.50
CA TYR A 85 11.87 -16.57 -5.36
C TYR A 85 11.52 -16.11 -3.93
N LEU A 86 12.05 -16.78 -2.90
CA LEU A 86 11.85 -16.37 -1.51
C LEU A 86 12.45 -14.99 -1.24
N LYS A 87 13.69 -14.74 -1.69
CA LYS A 87 14.35 -13.44 -1.53
C LYS A 87 13.58 -12.33 -2.24
N ASP A 88 13.09 -12.59 -3.44
CA ASP A 88 12.29 -11.61 -4.20
C ASP A 88 11.02 -11.22 -3.43
N LEU A 89 10.33 -12.18 -2.79
CA LEU A 89 9.19 -11.89 -1.93
C LEU A 89 9.57 -11.07 -0.69
N GLU A 90 10.69 -11.40 -0.05
CA GLU A 90 11.20 -10.66 1.10
C GLU A 90 11.55 -9.21 0.73
N SER A 91 12.25 -8.99 -0.39
CA SER A 91 12.56 -7.64 -0.87
C SER A 91 11.30 -6.83 -1.21
N ARG A 92 10.26 -7.45 -1.76
CA ARG A 92 8.97 -6.76 -2.00
C ARG A 92 8.25 -6.42 -0.70
N LEU A 93 8.31 -7.29 0.31
CA LEU A 93 7.76 -7.00 1.63
C LEU A 93 8.49 -5.80 2.27
N GLU A 94 9.81 -5.75 2.20
CA GLU A 94 10.62 -4.63 2.69
C GLU A 94 10.26 -3.30 2.01
N LEU A 95 10.13 -3.30 0.67
CA LEU A 95 9.68 -2.11 -0.06
C LEU A 95 8.28 -1.67 0.38
N ALA A 96 7.36 -2.62 0.58
CA ALA A 96 6.00 -2.30 0.99
C ALA A 96 5.96 -1.73 2.41
N GLN A 97 6.83 -2.21 3.30
CA GLN A 97 6.98 -1.69 4.65
C GLN A 97 7.54 -0.26 4.63
N LEU A 98 8.54 0.01 3.79
CA LEU A 98 9.07 1.36 3.61
C LEU A 98 8.00 2.32 3.07
N GLN A 99 7.21 1.89 2.07
CA GLN A 99 6.08 2.63 1.55
C GLN A 99 5.03 2.91 2.65
N GLN A 100 4.79 1.94 3.53
CA GLN A 100 3.86 2.08 4.66
C GLN A 100 4.37 3.06 5.71
N MET A 101 5.67 3.08 5.99
CA MET A 101 6.31 4.06 6.87
C MET A 101 6.14 5.47 6.32
N LEU A 102 6.48 5.67 5.04
CA LEU A 102 6.30 6.95 4.35
C LEU A 102 4.84 7.42 4.36
N ALA A 103 3.88 6.52 4.10
CA ALA A 103 2.46 6.84 4.17
C ALA A 103 2.03 7.26 5.59
N ASN A 104 2.60 6.64 6.64
CA ASN A 104 2.30 7.00 8.02
C ASN A 104 2.89 8.35 8.41
N GLU A 105 4.11 8.64 7.97
CA GLU A 105 4.76 9.92 8.18
C GLU A 105 3.98 11.06 7.48
N LEU A 106 3.59 10.84 6.22
CA LEU A 106 2.77 11.80 5.47
C LEU A 106 1.38 12.01 6.12
N LYS A 107 0.77 10.96 6.70
CA LYS A 107 -0.46 11.08 7.50
C LYS A 107 -0.25 11.97 8.73
N GLN A 108 0.89 11.84 9.41
CA GLN A 108 1.22 12.67 10.57
C GLN A 108 1.45 14.12 10.16
N TYR A 109 2.19 14.35 9.08
CA TYR A 109 2.42 15.67 8.50
C TYR A 109 1.09 16.38 8.14
N LYS A 110 0.17 15.66 7.48
CA LYS A 110 -1.18 16.16 7.17
C LYS A 110 -1.93 16.62 8.43
N LYS A 111 -1.88 15.83 9.50
CA LYS A 111 -2.52 16.16 10.78
C LYS A 111 -1.91 17.44 11.37
N GLN A 112 -0.59 17.56 11.40
CA GLN A 112 0.10 18.74 11.92
C GLN A 112 -0.29 20.02 11.17
N LEU A 113 -0.32 20.00 9.84
CA LEU A 113 -0.76 21.13 9.01
C LEU A 113 -2.23 21.52 9.30
N THR A 114 -3.10 20.52 9.45
CA THR A 114 -4.51 20.73 9.77
C THR A 114 -4.67 21.45 11.12
N TYR A 115 -3.91 21.04 12.15
CA TYR A 115 -3.93 21.69 13.46
C TYR A 115 -3.41 23.14 13.41
N GLN A 116 -2.33 23.40 12.66
CA GLN A 116 -1.79 24.76 12.50
C GLN A 116 -2.80 25.71 11.82
N ASN A 117 -3.44 25.26 10.74
CA ASN A 117 -4.48 26.04 10.06
C ASN A 117 -5.67 26.34 10.98
N ALA A 118 -6.13 25.38 11.77
CA ALA A 118 -7.23 25.58 12.72
C ALA A 118 -6.88 26.58 13.84
N GLN A 119 -5.62 26.61 14.30
CA GLN A 119 -5.17 27.58 15.28
C GLN A 119 -5.07 28.99 14.71
N HIS A 120 -4.62 29.14 13.46
CA HIS A 120 -4.53 30.44 12.80
C HIS A 120 -5.93 31.07 12.60
N VAL A 121 -6.91 30.31 12.13
CA VAL A 121 -8.30 30.78 11.95
C VAL A 121 -8.91 31.26 13.28
N LYS A 122 -8.66 30.54 14.38
CA LYS A 122 -9.14 30.95 15.71
C LYS A 122 -8.54 32.29 16.15
N ARG A 123 -7.24 32.52 15.96
CA ARG A 123 -6.59 33.80 16.32
C ARG A 123 -7.15 34.98 15.51
N VAL A 124 -7.34 34.80 14.20
CA VAL A 124 -7.86 35.86 13.33
C VAL A 124 -9.32 36.20 13.67
N SER A 125 -10.13 35.22 14.06
CA SER A 125 -11.53 35.46 14.48
C SER A 125 -11.69 36.14 15.84
N SER A 126 -10.64 36.17 16.67
CA SER A 126 -10.66 36.75 18.03
C SER A 126 -10.03 38.15 18.14
N SER A 127 -9.47 38.70 17.05
CA SER A 127 -8.80 40.01 17.06
C SER A 127 -9.67 41.09 16.40
N PRO A 128 -9.95 42.23 17.06
CA PRO A 128 -10.57 43.38 16.40
C PRO A 128 -9.59 43.98 15.39
N ALA A 129 -10.12 44.37 14.23
CA ALA A 129 -9.35 44.79 13.06
C ALA A 129 -8.38 45.95 13.35
N SER A 130 -7.10 45.74 13.02
CA SER A 130 -6.18 46.81 12.63
C SER A 130 -5.47 46.41 11.35
N SER A 131 -5.77 47.17 10.30
CA SER A 131 -5.35 46.96 8.93
C SER A 131 -3.94 47.50 8.68
N SER A 132 -3.02 46.65 8.22
CA SER A 132 -1.81 47.04 7.49
C SER A 132 -1.45 45.94 6.48
N PRO A 133 -1.32 46.24 5.18
CA PRO A 133 -0.94 45.26 4.18
C PRO A 133 0.59 45.26 3.99
N SER A 134 1.25 44.20 4.43
CA SER A 134 2.64 43.93 4.06
C SER A 134 2.68 42.72 3.15
N GLN A 135 2.90 42.99 1.86
CA GLN A 135 3.20 41.99 0.84
C GLN A 135 4.56 41.37 1.14
N HIS A 136 4.58 40.07 1.43
CA HIS A 136 5.77 39.25 1.27
C HIS A 136 5.45 38.12 0.31
N HIS A 137 6.03 38.21 -0.88
CA HIS A 137 6.17 37.10 -1.82
C HIS A 137 7.15 36.11 -1.21
N SER A 138 6.64 35.02 -0.65
CA SER A 138 7.43 33.83 -0.39
C SER A 138 6.99 32.76 -1.39
N SER A 139 7.83 32.56 -2.41
CA SER A 139 7.74 31.43 -3.33
C SER A 139 8.09 30.16 -2.55
N LEU A 140 7.13 29.62 -1.81
CA LEU A 140 7.13 28.24 -1.36
C LEU A 140 6.06 27.54 -2.19
N THR A 141 6.42 26.41 -2.77
CA THR A 141 5.45 25.47 -3.35
C THR A 141 4.30 25.31 -2.36
N THR A 142 3.11 25.80 -2.70
CA THR A 142 1.94 25.73 -1.85
C THR A 142 1.43 24.30 -1.84
N THR A 143 2.08 23.42 -1.10
CA THR A 143 1.61 22.06 -0.89
C THR A 143 0.27 22.13 -0.16
N THR A 144 -0.80 21.75 -0.85
CA THR A 144 -2.15 21.82 -0.29
C THR A 144 -2.48 20.57 0.52
N LEU A 145 -3.48 20.66 1.40
CA LEU A 145 -4.03 19.49 2.11
C LEU A 145 -4.61 18.45 1.15
N ASP A 146 -5.05 18.90 -0.03
CA ASP A 146 -5.58 18.06 -1.11
C ASP A 146 -4.46 17.28 -1.80
N ASP A 147 -3.33 17.93 -2.11
CA ASP A 147 -2.13 17.25 -2.66
C ASP A 147 -1.65 16.11 -1.75
N ILE A 148 -1.66 16.35 -0.44
CA ILE A 148 -1.28 15.34 0.56
C ILE A 148 -2.33 14.22 0.62
N GLY A 149 -3.62 14.54 0.45
CA GLY A 149 -4.69 13.56 0.36
C GLY A 149 -4.52 12.62 -0.82
N GLU A 150 -4.27 13.16 -2.01
CA GLU A 150 -4.03 12.39 -3.22
C GLU A 150 -2.79 11.51 -3.10
N ALA A 151 -1.68 12.06 -2.59
CA ALA A 151 -0.45 11.30 -2.37
C ALA A 151 -0.66 10.12 -1.40
N LEU A 152 -1.47 10.30 -0.34
CA LEU A 152 -1.80 9.21 0.58
C LEU A 152 -2.66 8.12 -0.06
N GLU A 153 -3.60 8.51 -0.93
CA GLU A 153 -4.42 7.57 -1.69
C GLU A 153 -3.54 6.74 -2.62
N GLN A 154 -2.61 7.39 -3.34
CA GLN A 154 -1.65 6.72 -4.21
C GLN A 154 -0.70 5.79 -3.44
N LEU A 155 -0.16 6.22 -2.29
CA LEU A 155 0.70 5.36 -1.46
C LEU A 155 -0.06 4.15 -0.90
N THR A 156 -1.37 4.27 -0.66
CA THR A 156 -2.17 3.21 -0.04
C THR A 156 -2.79 2.25 -1.05
N HIS A 157 -3.28 2.74 -2.18
CA HIS A 157 -4.03 1.95 -3.17
C HIS A 157 -3.31 1.81 -4.51
N GLY A 158 -2.23 2.56 -4.72
CA GLY A 158 -1.40 2.49 -5.93
C GLY A 158 -0.47 1.29 -5.96
N PRO A 159 0.43 1.20 -6.96
CA PRO A 159 1.41 0.13 -7.06
C PRO A 159 2.44 0.16 -5.92
N LEU A 160 3.18 -0.94 -5.78
CA LEU A 160 4.39 -0.95 -4.97
C LEU A 160 5.46 -0.12 -5.68
N LEU A 161 6.02 0.86 -4.96
CA LEU A 161 6.99 1.81 -5.49
C LEU A 161 8.42 1.34 -5.26
N SER A 162 9.31 1.72 -6.17
CA SER A 162 10.75 1.63 -5.93
C SER A 162 11.20 2.68 -4.91
N VAL A 163 12.38 2.47 -4.30
CA VAL A 163 12.99 3.45 -3.38
C VAL A 163 13.16 4.83 -4.04
N THR A 164 13.57 4.84 -5.32
CA THR A 164 13.75 6.09 -6.08
C THR A 164 12.44 6.83 -6.26
N GLU A 165 11.34 6.13 -6.56
CA GLU A 165 10.01 6.74 -6.70
C GLU A 165 9.47 7.23 -5.37
N MET A 166 9.63 6.44 -4.29
CA MET A 166 9.25 6.86 -2.94
C MET A 166 9.98 8.15 -2.54
N PHE A 167 11.28 8.23 -2.83
CA PHE A 167 12.07 9.41 -2.55
C PHE A 167 11.62 10.62 -3.39
N ALA A 168 11.66 10.50 -4.72
CA ALA A 168 11.46 11.63 -5.62
C ALA A 168 10.02 12.18 -5.60
N ASN A 169 9.02 11.29 -5.56
CA ASN A 169 7.63 11.70 -5.71
C ASN A 169 6.96 12.06 -4.38
N TYR A 170 7.55 11.65 -3.26
CA TYR A 170 6.93 11.81 -1.94
C TYR A 170 7.91 12.40 -0.92
N ALA A 171 8.99 11.70 -0.57
CA ALA A 171 9.87 12.16 0.50
C ALA A 171 10.45 13.56 0.22
N ASP A 172 11.06 13.77 -0.95
CA ASP A 172 11.61 15.06 -1.38
C ASP A 172 10.51 16.11 -1.60
N ARG A 173 9.41 15.72 -2.27
CA ARG A 173 8.27 16.60 -2.54
C ARG A 173 7.64 17.18 -1.27
N PHE A 174 7.55 16.40 -0.20
CA PHE A 174 6.93 16.79 1.07
C PHE A 174 7.95 17.17 2.16
N GLY A 175 9.26 17.12 1.86
CA GLY A 175 10.32 17.40 2.83
C GLY A 175 10.38 16.40 4.00
N LEU A 176 10.01 15.14 3.75
CA LEU A 176 10.06 14.03 4.71
C LEU A 176 11.43 13.36 4.62
N HIS A 177 12.46 14.04 5.10
CA HIS A 177 13.79 13.46 5.29
C HIS A 177 14.02 13.28 6.78
N GLU A 178 14.58 12.14 7.20
CA GLU A 178 14.89 11.88 8.61
C GLU A 178 15.57 13.10 9.25
N SER A 179 14.99 13.58 10.36
CA SER A 179 15.56 14.64 11.21
C SER A 179 16.55 14.08 12.21
#